data_AF-A0A956YXS4-F1
#
_entry.id   AF-A0A956YXS4-F1
#
_cell.length_a   1.000
_cell.length_b   1.000
_cell.length_c   1.000
_cell.angle_alpha   90.00
_cell.angle_beta   90.00
_cell.angle_gamma   90.00
#
_symmetry.space_group_name_H-M   'P 1'
#
loop_
_entity.id
_entity.type
_entity.pdbx_description
1 polymer ?
#
loop_
_entity_poly.entity_id
_entity_poly.type
_entity_poly.pdbx_seq_one_letter_code
_entity_poly.pdbx_strand_id
1 'polypeptide(L)'
;MVGGGIFAVLGLAVLLAGGATWLSFVVAGLVAVLTAYSYAKLSVAYPSQGGTIVFIDKAFGVDLYTGTINNLLWLGYVVTLALYAVAFGNYAATFLPADQQSETTFHLLVSLAIIVPTLLNFFGAEIISKAETYIVAVKVAILILVIILGFSSVDAARLEPSTWQPLMQIVSAGMIIFVAYEGFELIANTAPVVRNYRTTLPRAYYIAVVFVLILYALIAVVVVGSLPASEIASAQDFALAEAAKPSLGQFGFTLVAV
;
A
#
# COMPACT_ATOMS: atom_id res chain seq x y z
N MET A 1 -3.29 4.27 2.25
CA MET A 1 -2.16 3.53 2.86
C MET A 1 -2.41 2.03 2.81
N VAL A 2 -3.13 1.39 3.76
CA VAL A 2 -3.42 -0.06 3.66
C VAL A 2 -4.29 -0.33 2.44
N GLY A 3 -3.74 -0.95 1.40
CA GLY A 3 -4.35 -1.09 0.08
C GLY A 3 -3.30 -1.60 -0.91
N GLY A 4 -3.47 -1.34 -2.20
CA GLY A 4 -2.69 -1.97 -3.26
C GLY A 4 -1.17 -1.94 -3.07
N GLY A 5 -0.60 -0.94 -2.39
CA GLY A 5 0.86 -0.87 -2.16
C GLY A 5 1.46 -2.10 -1.48
N ILE A 6 0.96 -2.53 -0.31
CA ILE A 6 1.50 -3.71 0.39
C ILE A 6 1.23 -5.01 -0.39
N PHE A 7 0.09 -5.10 -1.07
CA PHE A 7 -0.28 -6.28 -1.86
C PHE A 7 0.52 -6.37 -3.17
N ALA A 8 0.92 -5.24 -3.75
CA ALA A 8 1.60 -5.17 -5.04
C ALA A 8 3.13 -5.28 -4.95
N VAL A 9 3.75 -4.64 -3.94
CA VAL A 9 5.21 -4.46 -3.92
C VAL A 9 5.95 -5.36 -2.92
N LEU A 10 5.23 -6.10 -2.05
CA LEU A 10 5.85 -6.90 -1.00
C LEU A 10 6.77 -7.99 -1.57
N GLY A 11 6.31 -8.79 -2.54
CA GLY A 11 7.14 -9.85 -3.13
C GLY A 11 8.41 -9.30 -3.77
N LEU A 12 8.28 -8.22 -4.55
CA LEU A 12 9.42 -7.53 -5.15
C LEU A 12 10.39 -6.98 -4.08
N ALA A 13 9.87 -6.42 -3.00
CA ALA A 13 10.70 -5.94 -1.90
C ALA A 13 11.49 -7.08 -1.24
N VAL A 14 10.89 -8.27 -1.11
CA VAL A 14 11.59 -9.45 -0.60
C VAL A 14 12.74 -9.88 -1.50
N LEU A 15 12.55 -9.84 -2.82
CA LEU A 15 13.63 -10.17 -3.76
C LEU A 15 14.80 -9.20 -3.68
N LEU A 16 14.52 -7.92 -3.41
CA LEU A 16 15.54 -6.87 -3.34
C LEU A 16 16.20 -6.72 -1.97
N ALA A 17 15.50 -7.03 -0.88
CA ALA A 17 15.99 -6.82 0.49
C ALA A 17 16.29 -8.11 1.25
N GLY A 18 15.76 -9.25 0.81
CA GLY A 18 15.91 -10.54 1.48
C GLY A 18 15.36 -10.51 2.91
N GLY A 19 16.14 -11.04 3.87
CA GLY A 19 15.82 -11.02 5.30
C GLY A 19 15.55 -9.62 5.87
N ALA A 20 16.11 -8.58 5.25
CA ALA A 20 15.99 -7.19 5.68
C ALA A 20 14.78 -6.45 5.10
N THR A 21 13.81 -7.15 4.49
CA THR A 21 12.62 -6.50 3.91
C THR A 21 11.85 -5.62 4.89
N TRP A 22 11.73 -6.06 6.14
CA TRP A 22 11.10 -5.26 7.20
C TRP A 22 11.84 -3.93 7.43
N LEU A 23 13.16 -3.91 7.29
CA LEU A 23 13.97 -2.70 7.42
C LEU A 23 13.73 -1.76 6.24
N SER A 24 13.53 -2.28 5.03
CA SER A 24 13.10 -1.47 3.88
C SER A 24 11.75 -0.78 4.13
N PHE A 25 10.79 -1.48 4.75
CA PHE A 25 9.53 -0.86 5.18
C PHE A 25 9.74 0.22 6.23
N VAL A 26 10.65 0.02 7.18
CA VAL A 26 11.00 1.05 8.18
C VAL A 26 11.66 2.27 7.53
N VAL A 27 12.61 2.08 6.61
CA VAL A 27 13.27 3.18 5.87
C VAL A 27 12.23 4.01 5.11
N ALA A 28 11.35 3.35 4.36
CA ALA A 28 10.26 4.02 3.66
C ALA A 28 9.30 4.73 4.63
N GLY A 29 8.99 4.09 5.75
CA GLY A 29 8.14 4.62 6.81
C GLY A 29 8.73 5.87 7.49
N LEU A 30 10.05 5.93 7.67
CA LEU A 30 10.72 7.12 8.21
C LEU A 30 10.58 8.32 7.26
N VAL A 31 10.77 8.09 5.95
CA VAL A 31 10.50 9.12 4.94
C VAL A 31 9.03 9.54 4.99
N ALA A 32 8.11 8.58 5.15
CA ALA A 32 6.68 8.83 5.27
C ALA A 32 6.32 9.66 6.51
N VAL A 33 7.00 9.47 7.65
CA VAL A 33 6.82 10.28 8.86
C VAL A 33 7.26 11.73 8.64
N LEU A 34 8.40 11.94 7.96
CA LEU A 34 8.86 13.29 7.61
C LEU A 34 7.88 13.97 6.65
N THR A 35 7.34 13.23 5.68
CA THR A 35 6.29 13.71 4.77
C THR A 35 5.01 14.04 5.55
N ALA A 36 4.56 13.17 6.46
CA ALA A 36 3.41 13.41 7.32
C ALA A 36 3.56 14.69 8.15
N TYR A 37 4.76 14.99 8.64
CA TYR A 37 5.00 16.22 9.39
C TYR A 37 4.70 17.46 8.53
N SER A 38 5.26 17.51 7.32
CA SER A 38 5.02 18.60 6.37
C SER A 38 3.54 18.72 6.01
N TYR A 39 2.90 17.61 5.65
CA TYR A 39 1.47 17.58 5.32
C TYR A 39 0.59 17.98 6.50
N ALA A 40 0.88 17.52 7.73
CA ALA A 40 0.11 17.89 8.91
C ALA A 40 0.13 19.40 9.17
N LYS A 41 1.27 20.05 8.98
CA LYS A 41 1.40 21.51 9.15
C LYS A 41 0.72 22.26 8.01
N LEU A 42 0.95 21.85 6.76
CA LEU A 42 0.43 22.53 5.57
C LEU A 42 -1.09 22.36 5.43
N SER A 43 -1.64 21.18 5.69
CA SER A 43 -3.10 20.94 5.64
C SER A 43 -3.86 21.74 6.70
N VAL A 44 -3.22 22.09 7.83
CA VAL A 44 -3.80 22.97 8.85
C VAL A 44 -3.65 24.45 8.49
N ALA A 45 -2.52 24.82 7.87
CA ALA A 45 -2.26 26.20 7.44
C ALA A 45 -3.11 26.61 6.22
N TYR A 46 -3.31 25.67 5.29
CA TYR A 46 -3.99 25.88 4.02
C TYR A 46 -5.09 24.81 3.79
N PRO A 47 -6.16 24.80 4.60
CA PRO A 47 -7.23 23.82 4.47
C PRO A 47 -8.00 24.07 3.16
N SER A 48 -7.75 23.24 2.15
CA SER A 48 -8.35 23.38 0.81
C SER A 48 -8.62 22.02 0.18
N GLN A 49 -9.63 21.95 -0.69
CA GLN A 49 -9.91 20.75 -1.48
C GLN A 49 -8.78 20.43 -2.48
N GLY A 50 -7.99 21.44 -2.87
CA GLY A 50 -6.85 21.24 -3.77
C GLY A 50 -5.62 20.60 -3.12
N GLY A 51 -5.62 20.39 -1.79
CA GLY A 51 -4.54 19.71 -1.06
C GLY A 51 -3.13 20.17 -1.45
N THR A 52 -2.32 19.23 -1.95
CA THR A 52 -0.91 19.43 -2.32
C THR A 52 -0.71 20.55 -3.34
N ILE A 53 -1.62 20.68 -4.31
CA ILE A 53 -1.57 21.73 -5.34
C ILE A 53 -1.54 23.11 -4.68
N VAL A 54 -2.40 23.32 -3.68
CA VAL A 54 -2.50 24.60 -2.97
C VAL A 54 -1.25 24.86 -2.14
N PHE A 55 -0.59 23.83 -1.61
CA PHE A 55 0.66 24.02 -0.86
C PHE A 55 1.77 24.54 -1.78
N ILE A 56 1.87 23.99 -2.98
CA ILE A 56 2.85 24.39 -3.99
C ILE A 56 2.53 25.80 -4.50
N ASP A 57 1.29 26.07 -4.87
CA ASP A 57 0.87 27.38 -5.39
C ASP A 57 1.05 28.49 -4.36
N LYS A 58 0.81 28.22 -3.07
CA LYS A 58 1.03 29.19 -1.99
C LYS A 58 2.51 29.45 -1.70
N ALA A 59 3.36 28.45 -1.86
CA ALA A 59 4.79 28.56 -1.59
C ALA A 59 5.57 29.21 -2.74
N PHE A 60 5.21 28.88 -3.98
CA PHE A 60 6.00 29.22 -5.17
C PHE A 60 5.27 30.10 -6.19
N GLY A 61 3.97 30.36 -6.00
CA GLY A 61 3.15 31.11 -6.95
C GLY A 61 2.51 30.22 -8.02
N VAL A 62 1.73 30.85 -8.91
CA VAL A 62 1.02 30.16 -9.99
C VAL A 62 1.68 30.51 -11.31
N ASP A 63 2.46 29.58 -11.86
CA ASP A 63 3.18 29.73 -13.12
C ASP A 63 3.29 28.38 -13.85
N LEU A 64 4.04 28.36 -14.96
CA LEU A 64 4.24 27.15 -15.76
C LEU A 64 5.00 26.06 -14.98
N TYR A 65 5.93 26.44 -14.09
CA TYR A 65 6.72 25.50 -13.31
C TYR A 65 5.85 24.81 -12.27
N THR A 66 5.10 25.56 -11.46
CA THR A 66 4.19 24.99 -10.45
C THR A 66 3.08 24.19 -11.11
N GLY A 67 2.54 24.68 -12.24
CA GLY A 67 1.61 23.91 -13.08
C GLY A 67 2.19 22.56 -13.54
N THR A 68 3.45 22.52 -13.96
CA THR A 68 4.10 21.26 -14.39
C THR A 68 4.25 20.27 -13.23
N ILE A 69 4.67 20.73 -12.05
CA ILE A 69 4.79 19.87 -10.86
C ILE A 69 3.40 19.33 -10.43
N ASN A 70 2.36 20.16 -10.49
CA ASN A 70 0.99 19.75 -10.20
C ASN A 70 0.48 18.71 -11.21
N ASN A 71 0.82 18.83 -12.49
CA ASN A 71 0.49 17.80 -13.50
C ASN A 71 1.27 16.50 -13.27
N LEU A 72 2.51 16.57 -12.79
CA LEU A 72 3.30 15.39 -12.43
C LEU A 72 2.64 14.61 -11.29
N LEU A 73 2.06 15.31 -10.31
CA LEU A 73 1.28 14.69 -9.24
C LEU A 73 0.09 13.91 -9.79
N TRP A 74 -0.67 14.51 -10.72
CA TRP A 74 -1.79 13.85 -11.39
C TRP A 74 -1.35 12.60 -12.19
N LEU A 75 -0.23 12.69 -12.92
CA LEU A 75 0.35 11.53 -13.61
C LEU A 75 0.77 10.42 -12.62
N GLY A 76 1.25 10.79 -11.42
CA GLY A 76 1.53 9.85 -10.35
C GLY A 76 0.33 8.97 -10.00
N TYR A 77 -0.87 9.56 -9.88
CA TYR A 77 -2.09 8.79 -9.65
C TYR A 77 -2.44 7.84 -10.79
N VAL A 78 -2.21 8.23 -12.04
CA VAL A 78 -2.44 7.34 -13.18
C VAL A 78 -1.57 6.10 -13.08
N VAL A 79 -0.29 6.26 -12.70
CA VAL A 79 0.63 5.15 -12.47
C VAL A 79 0.20 4.30 -11.28
N THR A 80 -0.18 4.90 -10.16
CA THR A 80 -0.67 4.18 -8.97
C THR A 80 -1.94 3.38 -9.28
N LEU A 81 -2.89 3.94 -10.05
CA LEU A 81 -4.09 3.23 -10.47
C LEU A 81 -3.75 2.00 -11.32
N ALA A 82 -2.79 2.12 -12.24
CA ALA A 82 -2.31 0.98 -13.02
C ALA A 82 -1.65 -0.09 -12.13
N LEU A 83 -0.81 0.31 -11.17
CA LEU A 83 -0.19 -0.60 -10.21
C LEU A 83 -1.24 -1.39 -9.42
N TYR A 84 -2.29 -0.72 -8.93
CA TYR A 84 -3.35 -1.36 -8.16
C TYR A 84 -4.24 -2.27 -9.01
N ALA A 85 -4.50 -1.89 -10.26
CA ALA A 85 -5.25 -2.72 -11.19
C ALA A 85 -4.47 -4.01 -11.55
N VAL A 86 -3.16 -3.91 -11.78
CA VAL A 86 -2.28 -5.07 -11.98
C VAL A 86 -2.26 -5.97 -10.76
N ALA A 87 -2.08 -5.40 -9.57
CA ALA A 87 -2.14 -6.17 -8.33
C ALA A 87 -3.48 -6.90 -8.17
N PHE A 88 -4.60 -6.21 -8.40
CA PHE A 88 -5.91 -6.86 -8.42
C PHE A 88 -5.96 -8.02 -9.42
N GLY A 89 -5.50 -7.82 -10.65
CA GLY A 89 -5.46 -8.86 -11.67
C GLY A 89 -4.67 -10.09 -11.23
N ASN A 90 -3.52 -9.88 -10.58
CA ASN A 90 -2.67 -10.96 -10.06
C ASN A 90 -3.38 -11.78 -8.99
N TYR A 91 -3.99 -11.14 -7.99
CA TYR A 91 -4.75 -11.86 -6.94
C TYR A 91 -6.01 -12.52 -7.52
N ALA A 92 -6.76 -11.81 -8.38
CA ALA A 92 -7.98 -12.34 -8.97
C ALA A 92 -7.72 -13.57 -9.87
N ALA A 93 -6.61 -13.58 -10.59
CA ALA A 93 -6.21 -14.73 -11.43
C ALA A 93 -5.99 -16.00 -10.60
N THR A 94 -5.60 -15.90 -9.33
CA THR A 94 -5.41 -17.06 -8.45
C THR A 94 -6.69 -17.84 -8.16
N PHE A 95 -7.86 -17.23 -8.36
CA PHE A 95 -9.16 -17.90 -8.23
C PHE A 95 -9.60 -18.64 -9.49
N LEU A 96 -8.87 -18.46 -10.59
CA LEU A 96 -9.15 -19.14 -11.86
C LEU A 96 -8.35 -20.45 -11.96
N PRO A 97 -8.93 -21.49 -12.58
CA PRO A 97 -8.19 -22.68 -12.96
C PRO A 97 -6.94 -22.33 -13.80
N ALA A 98 -5.86 -23.11 -13.66
CA ALA A 98 -4.58 -22.83 -14.33
C ALA A 98 -4.69 -22.78 -15.87
N ASP A 99 -5.61 -23.54 -16.46
CA ASP A 99 -5.91 -23.53 -17.90
C ASP A 99 -6.60 -22.22 -18.37
N GLN A 100 -7.17 -21.43 -17.44
CA GLN A 100 -7.86 -20.18 -17.72
C GLN A 100 -7.03 -18.93 -17.40
N GLN A 101 -5.85 -19.09 -16.80
CA GLN A 101 -4.90 -18.01 -16.49
C GLN A 101 -4.10 -17.57 -17.72
N SER A 102 -4.80 -17.31 -18.83
CA SER A 102 -4.19 -16.76 -20.05
C SER A 102 -3.87 -15.27 -19.88
N GLU A 103 -2.92 -14.76 -20.69
CA GLU A 103 -2.59 -13.33 -20.72
C GLU A 103 -3.83 -12.46 -21.00
N THR A 104 -4.71 -12.92 -21.90
CA THR A 104 -5.98 -12.24 -22.21
C THR A 104 -6.89 -12.15 -20.99
N THR A 105 -6.99 -13.22 -20.22
CA THR A 105 -7.81 -13.25 -18.99
C THR A 105 -7.25 -12.31 -17.94
N PHE A 106 -5.92 -12.29 -17.79
CA PHE A 106 -5.25 -11.36 -16.88
C PHE A 106 -5.54 -9.89 -17.25
N HIS A 107 -5.33 -9.50 -18.52
CA HIS A 107 -5.63 -8.13 -18.98
C HIS A 107 -7.11 -7.75 -18.83
N LEU A 108 -8.01 -8.73 -18.97
CA LEU A 108 -9.44 -8.54 -18.70
C LEU A 108 -9.69 -8.23 -17.22
N LEU A 109 -9.09 -8.99 -16.29
CA LEU A 109 -9.21 -8.73 -14.85
C LEU A 109 -8.64 -7.36 -14.45
N VAL A 110 -7.48 -6.99 -15.00
CA VAL A 110 -6.88 -5.66 -14.80
C VAL A 110 -7.83 -4.57 -15.31
N SER A 111 -8.43 -4.74 -16.49
CA SER A 111 -9.39 -3.78 -17.05
C SER A 111 -10.65 -3.65 -16.18
N LEU A 112 -11.17 -4.77 -15.67
CA LEU A 112 -12.32 -4.78 -14.76
C LEU A 112 -12.03 -4.03 -13.45
N ALA A 113 -10.79 -4.13 -12.94
CA ALA A 113 -10.34 -3.41 -11.75
C ALA A 113 -10.39 -1.88 -11.90
N ILE A 114 -10.42 -1.37 -13.13
CA ILE A 114 -10.54 0.07 -13.45
C ILE A 114 -12.00 0.42 -13.78
N ILE A 115 -12.63 -0.36 -14.66
CA ILE A 115 -13.97 -0.08 -15.18
C ILE A 115 -15.02 -0.17 -14.07
N VAL A 116 -14.96 -1.21 -13.22
CA VAL A 116 -15.97 -1.41 -12.17
C VAL A 116 -15.97 -0.25 -11.16
N PRO A 117 -14.83 0.14 -10.54
CA PRO A 117 -14.81 1.32 -9.67
C PRO A 117 -15.18 2.63 -10.38
N THR A 118 -14.84 2.77 -11.66
CA THR A 118 -15.26 3.93 -12.47
C THR A 118 -16.78 3.98 -12.60
N LEU A 119 -17.43 2.84 -12.86
CA LEU A 119 -18.88 2.74 -12.91
C LEU A 119 -19.51 3.00 -11.53
N LEU A 120 -18.88 2.51 -10.46
CA LEU A 120 -19.31 2.77 -9.08
C LEU A 120 -19.24 4.26 -8.73
N ASN A 121 -18.33 5.02 -9.34
CA ASN A 121 -18.20 6.46 -9.13
C ASN A 121 -19.45 7.25 -9.56
N PHE A 122 -20.30 6.70 -10.45
CA PHE A 122 -21.59 7.31 -10.82
C PHE A 122 -22.67 7.16 -9.75
N PHE A 123 -22.45 6.36 -8.69
CA PHE A 123 -23.38 6.22 -7.57
C PHE A 123 -23.11 7.25 -6.47
N GLY A 124 -24.04 7.38 -5.53
CA GLY A 124 -23.92 8.36 -4.45
C GLY A 124 -22.69 8.17 -3.56
N ALA A 125 -21.91 9.23 -3.37
CA ALA A 125 -20.68 9.24 -2.59
C ALA A 125 -20.84 8.73 -1.14
N GLU A 126 -22.03 8.86 -0.54
CA GLU A 126 -22.31 8.37 0.81
C GLU A 126 -22.26 6.82 0.89
N ILE A 127 -22.76 6.12 -0.13
CA ILE A 127 -22.73 4.65 -0.18
C ILE A 127 -21.29 4.17 -0.31
N ILE A 128 -20.51 4.83 -1.19
CA ILE A 128 -19.11 4.51 -1.44
C ILE A 128 -18.28 4.70 -0.16
N SER A 129 -18.47 5.82 0.55
CA SER A 129 -17.73 6.11 1.79
C SER A 129 -18.00 5.08 2.90
N LYS A 130 -19.26 4.63 3.06
CA LYS A 130 -19.60 3.58 4.02
C LYS A 130 -18.99 2.23 3.64
N ALA A 131 -19.05 1.86 2.36
CA ALA A 131 -18.46 0.63 1.85
C ALA A 131 -16.94 0.63 2.05
N GLU A 132 -16.25 1.73 1.73
CA GLU A 132 -14.81 1.87 1.91
C GLU A 132 -14.41 1.69 3.39
N THR A 133 -15.14 2.32 4.31
CA THR A 133 -14.87 2.19 5.76
C THR A 133 -14.97 0.73 6.20
N TYR A 134 -15.99 0.00 5.74
CA TYR A 134 -16.16 -1.41 6.07
C TYR A 134 -15.05 -2.28 5.46
N ILE A 135 -14.73 -2.09 4.18
CA ILE A 135 -13.65 -2.81 3.48
C ILE A 135 -12.31 -2.59 4.19
N VAL A 136 -12.02 -1.35 4.61
CA VAL A 136 -10.79 -1.03 5.35
C VAL A 136 -10.75 -1.71 6.71
N ALA A 137 -11.86 -1.71 7.46
CA ALA A 137 -11.91 -2.38 8.76
C ALA A 137 -11.67 -3.89 8.63
N VAL A 138 -12.34 -4.53 7.66
CA VAL A 138 -12.21 -5.97 7.40
C VAL A 138 -10.78 -6.33 6.97
N LYS A 139 -10.21 -5.63 5.98
CA LYS A 139 -8.85 -5.95 5.52
C LYS A 139 -7.80 -5.75 6.60
N VAL A 140 -7.93 -4.69 7.43
CA VAL A 140 -7.00 -4.46 8.54
C VAL A 140 -7.14 -5.59 9.58
N ALA A 141 -8.36 -6.04 9.88
CA ALA A 141 -8.56 -7.18 10.76
C ALA A 141 -7.94 -8.48 10.21
N ILE A 142 -8.08 -8.74 8.91
CA ILE A 142 -7.44 -9.89 8.24
C ILE A 142 -5.91 -9.80 8.35
N LEU A 143 -5.32 -8.64 8.08
CA LEU A 143 -3.87 -8.46 8.18
C LEU A 143 -3.35 -8.65 9.61
N ILE A 144 -4.08 -8.15 10.61
CA ILE A 144 -3.74 -8.38 12.02
C ILE A 144 -3.84 -9.88 12.37
N LEU A 145 -4.87 -10.56 11.87
CA LEU A 145 -5.03 -12.01 12.06
C LEU A 145 -3.86 -12.78 11.45
N VAL A 146 -3.48 -12.44 10.21
CA VAL A 146 -2.32 -13.03 9.52
C VAL A 146 -1.03 -12.78 10.30
N ILE A 147 -0.83 -11.58 10.86
CA ILE A 147 0.32 -11.30 11.71
C ILE A 147 0.32 -12.22 12.93
N ILE A 148 -0.77 -12.23 13.70
CA ILE A 148 -0.85 -12.98 14.97
C ILE A 148 -0.65 -14.48 14.75
N LEU A 149 -1.34 -15.06 13.76
CA LEU A 149 -1.29 -16.50 13.50
C LEU A 149 -0.04 -16.90 12.72
N GLY A 150 0.43 -16.05 11.80
CA GLY A 150 1.64 -16.27 11.02
C GLY A 150 2.93 -16.18 11.85
N PHE A 151 2.93 -15.54 13.01
CA PHE A 151 4.09 -15.58 13.92
C PHE A 151 4.48 -17.00 14.34
N SER A 152 3.53 -17.93 14.38
CA SER A 152 3.80 -19.35 14.70
C SER A 152 4.60 -20.09 13.62
N SER A 153 4.56 -19.59 12.38
CA SER A 153 5.28 -20.16 11.23
C SER A 153 6.60 -19.45 10.92
N VAL A 154 7.00 -18.45 11.71
CA VAL A 154 8.23 -17.68 11.48
C VAL A 154 9.46 -18.49 11.85
N ASP A 155 10.31 -18.76 10.86
CA ASP A 155 11.67 -19.24 11.06
C ASP A 155 12.64 -18.05 11.16
N ALA A 156 13.21 -17.83 12.35
CA ALA A 156 14.12 -16.72 12.61
C ALA A 156 15.40 -16.78 11.76
N ALA A 157 15.83 -17.97 11.31
CA ALA A 157 17.01 -18.13 10.45
C ALA A 157 16.86 -17.38 9.13
N ARG A 158 15.62 -17.18 8.65
CA ARG A 158 15.33 -16.46 7.40
C ARG A 158 15.48 -14.94 7.54
N LEU A 159 15.50 -14.41 8.76
CA LEU A 159 15.61 -12.99 9.06
C LEU A 159 17.02 -12.58 9.49
N GLU A 160 17.93 -13.55 9.63
CA GLU A 160 19.31 -13.31 10.05
C GLU A 160 20.05 -12.39 9.08
N PRO A 161 21.04 -11.61 9.56
CA PRO A 161 21.87 -10.75 8.70
C PRO A 161 22.55 -11.48 7.52
N SER A 162 22.72 -12.80 7.62
CA SER A 162 23.25 -13.66 6.56
C SER A 162 22.35 -13.73 5.32
N THR A 163 21.04 -13.48 5.48
CA THR A 163 20.05 -13.49 4.38
C THR A 163 19.74 -12.09 3.85
N TRP A 164 20.43 -11.06 4.34
CA TRP A 164 20.21 -9.67 3.95
C TRP A 164 20.91 -9.36 2.64
N GLN A 165 20.25 -8.59 1.80
CA GLN A 165 20.87 -8.03 0.59
C GLN A 165 21.78 -6.85 0.94
N PRO A 166 22.68 -6.42 0.03
CA PRO A 166 23.50 -5.23 0.24
C PRO A 166 22.67 -4.01 0.61
N LEU A 167 23.20 -3.14 1.47
CA LEU A 167 22.50 -1.97 2.00
C LEU A 167 21.83 -1.11 0.91
N MET A 168 22.49 -0.96 -0.25
CA MET A 168 21.92 -0.20 -1.37
C MET A 168 20.60 -0.80 -1.86
N GLN A 169 20.51 -2.14 -1.96
CA GLN A 169 19.29 -2.80 -2.40
C GLN A 169 18.18 -2.73 -1.33
N ILE A 170 18.53 -2.83 -0.05
CA ILE A 170 17.59 -2.63 1.07
C ILE A 170 16.97 -1.22 1.00
N VAL A 171 17.79 -0.19 0.75
CA VAL A 171 17.31 1.19 0.60
C VAL A 171 16.47 1.35 -0.68
N SER A 172 16.91 0.79 -1.80
CA SER A 172 16.15 0.82 -3.06
C SER A 172 14.79 0.14 -2.94
N ALA A 173 14.70 -1.00 -2.24
CA ALA A 173 13.44 -1.66 -1.93
C ALA A 173 12.52 -0.74 -1.11
N GLY A 174 13.09 0.01 -0.15
CA GLY A 174 12.35 1.02 0.61
C GLY A 174 11.76 2.11 -0.27
N MET A 175 12.48 2.56 -1.30
CA MET A 175 11.97 3.58 -2.24
C MET A 175 10.80 3.05 -3.08
N ILE A 176 10.82 1.78 -3.49
CA ILE A 176 9.69 1.14 -4.18
C ILE A 176 8.50 1.00 -3.23
N ILE A 177 8.76 0.55 -2.00
CA ILE A 177 7.75 0.42 -0.93
C ILE A 177 7.07 1.75 -0.60
N PHE A 178 7.72 2.90 -0.85
CA PHE A 178 7.16 4.20 -0.49
C PHE A 178 5.75 4.44 -1.06
N VAL A 179 5.42 3.85 -2.21
CA VAL A 179 4.05 3.86 -2.76
C VAL A 179 3.00 3.26 -1.81
N ALA A 180 3.37 2.33 -0.93
CA ALA A 180 2.48 1.76 0.08
C ALA A 180 2.14 2.71 1.23
N TYR A 181 2.91 3.79 1.38
CA TYR A 181 2.64 4.87 2.33
C TYR A 181 1.85 6.03 1.70
N GLU A 182 1.40 5.88 0.45
CA GLU A 182 0.54 6.85 -0.20
C GLU A 182 -0.80 7.02 0.54
N GLY A 183 -1.30 8.25 0.55
CA GLY A 183 -2.55 8.63 1.21
C GLY A 183 -2.54 10.03 1.81
N PHE A 184 -1.40 10.72 1.80
CA PHE A 184 -1.28 12.05 2.39
C PHE A 184 -2.20 13.09 1.76
N GLU A 185 -2.29 13.04 0.43
CA GLU A 185 -3.06 13.99 -0.34
C GLU A 185 -4.56 13.77 -0.20
N LEU A 186 -5.03 12.52 -0.10
CA LEU A 186 -6.44 12.19 0.20
C LEU A 186 -6.88 12.85 1.52
N ILE A 187 -6.01 12.81 2.54
CA ILE A 187 -6.25 13.50 3.82
C ILE A 187 -6.21 15.03 3.62
N ALA A 188 -5.32 15.56 2.77
CA ALA A 188 -5.21 16.99 2.51
C ALA A 188 -6.45 17.54 1.78
N ASN A 189 -6.93 16.81 0.77
CA ASN A 189 -8.09 17.18 -0.06
C ASN A 189 -9.40 17.22 0.75
N THR A 190 -9.47 16.43 1.83
CA THR A 190 -10.63 16.42 2.73
C THR A 190 -10.56 17.45 3.85
N ALA A 191 -9.45 18.21 3.97
CA ALA A 191 -9.24 19.17 5.05
C ALA A 191 -10.42 20.15 5.30
N PRO A 192 -11.09 20.70 4.28
CA PRO A 192 -12.20 21.66 4.50
C PRO A 192 -13.44 21.06 5.18
N VAL A 193 -13.67 19.75 5.05
CA VAL A 193 -14.88 19.08 5.57
C VAL A 193 -14.61 18.32 6.88
N VAL A 194 -13.36 18.27 7.34
CA VAL A 194 -12.98 17.60 8.59
C VAL A 194 -13.37 18.44 9.80
N ARG A 195 -14.18 17.85 10.69
CA ARG A 195 -14.52 18.46 11.98
C ARG A 195 -13.27 18.64 12.84
N ASN A 196 -13.09 19.82 13.43
CA ASN A 196 -11.93 20.17 14.26
C ASN A 196 -10.58 19.93 13.56
N TYR A 197 -10.50 20.21 12.25
CA TYR A 197 -9.35 19.90 11.38
C TYR A 197 -7.97 20.24 11.96
N ARG A 198 -7.85 21.33 12.74
CA ARG A 198 -6.60 21.75 13.41
C ARG A 198 -6.00 20.68 14.33
N THR A 199 -6.84 19.83 14.91
CA THR A 199 -6.44 18.72 15.80
C THR A 199 -6.62 17.37 15.14
N THR A 200 -7.66 17.21 14.33
CA THR A 200 -7.99 15.94 13.66
C THR A 200 -6.99 15.61 12.55
N LEU A 201 -6.60 16.58 11.71
CA LEU A 201 -5.69 16.32 10.59
C LEU A 201 -4.30 15.87 11.06
N PRO A 202 -3.61 16.56 11.98
CA PRO A 202 -2.31 16.09 12.46
C PRO A 202 -2.39 14.68 13.06
N ARG A 203 -3.42 14.40 13.86
CA ARG A 203 -3.64 13.05 14.42
C ARG A 203 -3.85 12.02 13.33
N ALA A 204 -4.69 12.31 12.33
CA ALA A 204 -4.94 11.41 11.22
C ALA A 204 -3.65 11.05 10.47
N TYR A 205 -2.81 12.04 10.14
CA TYR A 205 -1.52 11.80 9.48
C TYR A 205 -0.58 10.91 10.30
N TYR A 206 -0.29 11.28 11.55
CA TYR A 206 0.68 10.54 12.35
C TYR A 206 0.17 9.15 12.74
N ILE A 207 -1.10 9.03 13.15
CA ILE A 207 -1.67 7.73 13.53
C ILE A 207 -1.67 6.81 12.30
N ALA A 208 -2.11 7.29 11.14
CA ALA A 208 -2.13 6.47 9.93
C ALA A 208 -0.72 5.98 9.56
N VAL A 209 0.27 6.88 9.48
CA VAL A 209 1.64 6.50 9.09
C VAL A 209 2.28 5.55 10.09
N VAL A 210 2.23 5.87 11.39
CA VAL A 210 2.86 5.03 12.42
C VAL A 210 2.19 3.67 12.49
N PHE A 211 0.85 3.63 12.38
CA PHE A 211 0.11 2.37 12.34
C PHE A 211 0.53 1.50 11.16
N VAL A 212 0.55 2.05 9.93
CA VAL A 212 0.91 1.24 8.75
C VAL A 212 2.39 0.88 8.72
N LEU A 213 3.28 1.71 9.27
CA LEU A 213 4.70 1.39 9.41
C LEU A 213 4.88 0.12 10.24
N ILE A 214 4.25 0.08 11.42
CA ILE A 214 4.30 -1.09 12.30
C ILE A 214 3.65 -2.28 11.62
N LEU A 215 2.44 -2.10 11.06
CA LEU A 215 1.69 -3.16 10.39
C LEU A 215 2.51 -3.80 9.26
N TYR A 216 3.11 -3.00 8.37
CA TYR A 216 3.85 -3.49 7.23
C TYR A 216 5.18 -4.12 7.61
N ALA A 217 5.90 -3.57 8.60
CA ALA A 217 7.12 -4.19 9.10
C ALA A 217 6.82 -5.59 9.68
N LEU A 218 5.73 -5.73 10.45
CA LEU A 218 5.30 -7.03 10.99
C LEU A 218 4.86 -8.00 9.89
N ILE A 219 4.12 -7.53 8.89
CA ILE A 219 3.76 -8.35 7.72
C ILE A 219 5.02 -8.84 7.00
N ALA A 220 6.00 -7.97 6.77
CA ALA A 220 7.25 -8.34 6.11
C ALA A 220 8.02 -9.39 6.91
N VAL A 221 8.08 -9.25 8.25
CA VAL A 221 8.67 -10.27 9.15
C VAL A 221 7.95 -11.61 8.99
N VAL A 222 6.61 -11.61 9.01
CA VAL A 222 5.82 -12.85 8.91
C VAL A 222 5.98 -13.50 7.53
N VAL A 223 5.93 -12.74 6.44
CA VAL A 223 6.07 -13.28 5.08
C VAL A 223 7.46 -13.86 4.86
N VAL A 224 8.52 -13.11 5.18
CA VAL A 224 9.91 -13.57 5.00
C VAL A 224 10.25 -14.72 5.95
N GLY A 225 9.71 -14.69 7.16
CA GLY A 225 9.89 -15.76 8.15
C GLY A 225 9.14 -17.05 7.79
N SER A 226 7.98 -16.95 7.15
CA SER A 226 7.10 -18.11 6.93
C SER A 226 7.35 -18.85 5.62
N LEU A 227 7.89 -18.19 4.60
CA LEU A 227 8.16 -18.81 3.30
C LEU A 227 9.65 -18.79 2.90
N PRO A 228 10.16 -19.84 2.24
CA PRO A 228 11.45 -19.79 1.55
C PRO A 228 11.46 -18.70 0.47
N ALA A 229 12.62 -18.06 0.25
CA ALA A 229 12.75 -17.00 -0.76
C ALA A 229 12.36 -17.44 -2.18
N SER A 230 12.59 -18.71 -2.54
CA SER A 230 12.18 -19.27 -3.84
C SER A 230 10.66 -19.34 -4.00
N GLU A 231 9.93 -19.63 -2.92
CA GLU A 231 8.47 -19.70 -2.94
C GLU A 231 7.88 -18.28 -3.05
N ILE A 232 8.45 -17.33 -2.30
CA ILE A 232 8.11 -15.90 -2.43
C ILE A 232 8.40 -15.39 -3.85
N ALA A 233 9.50 -15.81 -4.47
CA ALA A 233 9.80 -15.46 -5.85
C ALA A 233 8.77 -16.02 -6.84
N SER A 234 8.35 -17.28 -6.66
CA SER A 234 7.32 -17.89 -7.51
C SER A 234 5.93 -17.30 -7.34
N ALA A 235 5.65 -16.76 -6.16
CA ALA A 235 4.39 -16.13 -5.78
C ALA A 235 4.52 -14.60 -5.63
N GLN A 236 5.51 -13.97 -6.29
CA GLN A 236 5.89 -12.57 -6.04
C GLN A 236 4.70 -11.62 -6.09
N ASP A 237 3.80 -11.86 -7.04
CA ASP A 237 2.66 -11.02 -7.35
C ASP A 237 1.48 -11.16 -6.36
N PHE A 238 1.51 -12.18 -5.49
CA PHE A 238 0.50 -12.44 -4.47
C PHE A 238 1.10 -12.99 -3.15
N ALA A 239 2.36 -12.61 -2.87
CA ALA A 239 3.18 -13.19 -1.81
C ALA A 239 2.55 -13.14 -0.42
N LEU A 240 1.71 -12.12 -0.17
CA LEU A 240 1.03 -11.97 1.11
C LEU A 240 -0.02 -13.07 1.34
N ALA A 241 -0.76 -13.45 0.29
CA ALA A 241 -1.71 -14.56 0.39
C ALA A 241 -0.99 -15.90 0.52
N GLU A 242 0.13 -16.08 -0.20
CA GLU A 242 0.95 -17.29 -0.08
C GLU A 242 1.47 -17.46 1.35
N ALA A 243 1.90 -16.37 1.99
CA ALA A 243 2.42 -16.38 3.35
C ALA A 243 1.37 -16.74 4.42
N ALA A 244 0.08 -16.73 4.08
CA ALA A 244 -0.96 -17.20 4.97
C ALA A 244 -1.11 -18.74 4.95
N LYS A 245 -0.64 -19.44 3.90
CA LYS A 245 -0.79 -20.91 3.80
C LYS A 245 -0.12 -21.69 4.93
N PRO A 246 1.11 -21.37 5.39
CA PRO A 246 1.77 -22.16 6.44
C PRO A 246 1.02 -22.17 7.77
N SER A 247 0.32 -21.09 8.11
CA SER A 247 -0.39 -20.94 9.40
C SER A 247 -1.89 -21.21 9.32
N LEU A 248 -2.52 -20.86 8.19
CA LEU A 248 -3.99 -20.87 8.01
C LEU A 248 -4.45 -21.78 6.86
N GLY A 249 -3.53 -22.45 6.17
CA GLY A 249 -3.82 -23.30 5.01
C GLY A 249 -4.46 -22.53 3.84
N GLN A 250 -5.18 -23.25 2.98
CA GLN A 250 -5.85 -22.67 1.83
C GLN A 250 -6.91 -21.62 2.22
N PHE A 251 -7.52 -21.76 3.41
CA PHE A 251 -8.46 -20.78 3.92
C PHE A 251 -7.80 -19.42 4.13
N GLY A 252 -6.59 -19.39 4.73
CA GLY A 252 -5.83 -18.16 4.90
C GLY A 252 -5.44 -17.50 3.59
N PHE A 253 -5.01 -18.30 2.61
CA PHE A 253 -4.72 -17.81 1.26
C PHE A 253 -5.93 -17.10 0.67
N THR A 254 -7.09 -17.78 0.64
CA THR A 254 -8.34 -17.22 0.10
C THR A 254 -8.77 -15.97 0.86
N LEU A 255 -8.64 -15.96 2.19
CA LEU A 255 -9.03 -14.81 3.02
C LEU A 255 -8.21 -13.55 2.71
N VAL A 256 -6.92 -13.72 2.39
CA VAL A 256 -6.03 -12.59 2.03
C VAL A 256 -6.18 -12.19 0.58
N ALA A 257 -6.51 -13.14 -0.31
CA ALA A 257 -6.60 -12.90 -1.74
C ALA A 257 -7.93 -12.25 -2.20
N VAL A 258 -9.00 -12.35 -1.39
CA VAL A 258 -10.29 -11.67 -1.60
C VAL A 258 -10.26 -10.25 -1.05
#